data_AF-A0A7G9FIA0-F1
#
_entry.id   AF-A0A7G9FIA0-F1
#
_cell.length_a   1.000
_cell.length_b   1.000
_cell.length_c   1.000
_cell.angle_alpha   90.00
_cell.angle_beta   90.00
_cell.angle_gamma   90.00
#
_symmetry.space_group_name_H-M   'P 1'
#
loop_
_entity.id
_entity.type
_entity.pdbx_description
1 polymer ?
#
loop_
_entity_poly.entity_id
_entity_poly.type
_entity_poly.pdbx_seq_one_letter_code
_entity_poly.pdbx_strand_id
1 'polypeptide(L)' 'MATIKDIANLAGVSHGTVSNVLNKKGNVSVQKINLVEKAVRQLGFKPNTQGIK' A
#
# COMPACT_ATOMS: atom_id res chain seq x y z
N MET A 1 9.86 11.74 -2.41
CA MET A 1 8.48 11.35 -2.75
C MET A 1 8.34 9.89 -2.42
N ALA A 2 7.47 9.50 -1.50
CA ALA A 2 7.34 8.09 -1.11
C ALA A 2 6.85 7.26 -2.31
N THR A 3 7.35 6.03 -2.44
CA THR A 3 6.96 5.09 -3.49
C THR A 3 6.22 3.89 -2.91
N ILE A 4 5.56 3.11 -3.77
CA ILE A 4 4.95 1.82 -3.38
C ILE A 4 6.01 0.88 -2.77
N LYS A 5 7.26 0.95 -3.24
CA LYS A 5 8.36 0.12 -2.71
C LYS A 5 8.70 0.50 -1.27
N ASP A 6 8.69 1.79 -0.96
CA ASP A 6 8.95 2.28 0.40
C ASP A 6 7.83 1.86 1.36
N ILE A 7 6.58 1.94 0.91
CA ILE A 7 5.42 1.46 1.68
C ILE A 7 5.54 -0.04 1.94
N ALA A 8 5.92 -0.82 0.92
CA ALA A 8 6.06 -2.27 1.02
C ALA A 8 7.14 -2.64 2.05
N ASN A 9 8.29 -1.97 2.00
CA ASN A 9 9.38 -2.16 2.95
C ASN A 9 8.96 -1.77 4.38
N LEU A 10 8.29 -0.63 4.55
CA LEU A 10 7.86 -0.15 5.86
C LEU A 10 6.76 -1.02 6.48
N ALA A 11 5.82 -1.49 5.65
CA ALA A 11 4.72 -2.37 6.08
C ALA A 11 5.16 -3.85 6.22
N GLY A 12 6.37 -4.22 5.77
CA GLY A 12 6.85 -5.60 5.80
C GLY A 12 6.07 -6.54 4.88
N VAL A 13 5.58 -6.05 3.75
CA VAL A 13 4.78 -6.83 2.78
C VAL A 13 5.34 -6.70 1.36
N SER A 14 4.86 -7.52 0.43
CA SER A 14 5.24 -7.40 -0.98
C SER A 14 4.61 -6.18 -1.66
N HIS A 15 5.27 -5.63 -2.67
CA HIS A 15 4.71 -4.55 -3.50
C HIS A 15 3.34 -4.91 -4.11
N GLY A 16 3.12 -6.19 -4.45
CA GLY A 16 1.83 -6.70 -4.93
C GLY A 16 0.74 -6.65 -3.86
N THR A 17 1.10 -6.88 -2.58
CA THR A 17 0.16 -6.70 -1.46
C THR A 17 -0.24 -5.24 -1.33
N VAL A 18 0.73 -4.32 -1.40
CA VAL A 18 0.43 -2.87 -1.36
C VAL A 18 -0.48 -2.48 -2.53
N SER A 19 -0.18 -2.94 -3.75
CA SER A 19 -1.02 -2.71 -4.92
C SER A 19 -2.44 -3.23 -4.74
N ASN A 20 -2.59 -4.45 -4.21
CA ASN A 20 -3.89 -5.05 -3.92
C ASN A 20 -4.67 -4.25 -2.88
N VAL A 21 -4.02 -3.76 -1.81
CA VAL A 21 -4.67 -2.92 -0.79
C VAL A 21 -5.11 -1.58 -1.39
N LEU A 22 -4.23 -0.90 -2.12
CA LEU A 22 -4.53 0.40 -2.72
C LEU A 22 -5.63 0.33 -3.78
N ASN A 23 -5.66 -0.75 -4.57
CA ASN A 23 -6.68 -0.99 -5.59
C ASN A 23 -7.88 -1.79 -5.08
N LYS A 24 -7.97 -2.06 -3.77
CA LYS A 24 -9.04 -2.88 -3.13
C LYS A 24 -9.30 -4.21 -3.85
N LYS A 25 -8.24 -4.86 -4.33
CA LYS A 25 -8.30 -6.08 -5.14
C LYS A 25 -7.79 -7.29 -4.38
N GLY A 26 -8.49 -8.41 -4.49
CA GLY A 26 -8.09 -9.70 -3.94
C GLY A 26 -8.34 -9.85 -2.44
N ASN A 27 -7.97 -11.00 -1.89
CA ASN A 27 -8.17 -11.36 -0.48
C ASN A 27 -6.93 -11.01 0.35
N VAL A 28 -6.74 -9.73 0.66
CA VAL A 28 -5.70 -9.29 1.60
C VAL A 28 -6.27 -9.33 3.01
N SER A 29 -5.56 -10.01 3.92
CA SER A 29 -5.95 -10.04 5.34
C SER A 29 -6.03 -8.63 5.92
N VAL A 30 -7.02 -8.39 6.78
CA VAL A 30 -7.23 -7.11 7.49
C VAL A 30 -5.96 -6.63 8.19
N GLN A 31 -5.16 -7.55 8.73
CA GLN A 31 -3.88 -7.20 9.35
C GLN A 31 -2.91 -6.53 8.36
N LYS A 32 -2.80 -7.07 7.13
CA LYS A 32 -1.93 -6.51 6.08
C LYS A 32 -2.47 -5.18 5.56
N ILE A 33 -3.79 -5.04 5.46
CA ILE A 33 -4.44 -3.77 5.12
C ILE A 33 -4.03 -2.69 6.12
N ASN A 34 -4.17 -2.97 7.43
CA ASN A 34 -3.80 -2.04 8.49
C ASN A 34 -2.31 -1.65 8.46
N LEU A 35 -1.41 -2.61 8.22
CA LEU A 35 0.03 -2.33 8.09
C LEU A 35 0.32 -1.39 6.91
N VAL A 36 -0.27 -1.66 5.76
CA VAL A 36 -0.12 -0.83 4.55
C VAL A 36 -0.70 0.56 4.79
N GLU A 37 -1.90 0.68 5.35
CA GLU A 37 -2.52 1.98 5.64
C GLU A 37 -1.70 2.81 6.63
N LYS A 38 -1.13 2.17 7.65
CA LYS A 38 -0.22 2.83 8.60
C LYS A 38 1.03 3.33 7.89
N ALA A 39 1.64 2.51 7.04
CA ALA A 39 2.82 2.89 6.27
C ALA A 39 2.53 4.03 5.28
N VAL A 40 1.40 3.99 4.58
CA VAL A 40 0.92 5.06 3.68
C VAL A 40 0.80 6.38 4.43
N ARG A 41 0.16 6.38 5.61
CA ARG A 41 0.00 7.57 6.46
C ARG A 41 1.35 8.08 6.96
N GLN A 42 2.21 7.19 7.44
CA GLN A 42 3.53 7.56 7.99
C GLN A 42 4.47 8.15 6.93
N LEU A 43 4.40 7.66 5.69
CA LEU A 43 5.22 8.16 4.58
C LEU A 43 4.59 9.35 3.84
N GLY A 44 3.37 9.76 4.21
CA GLY A 44 2.62 10.79 3.50
C GLY A 44 2.38 10.43 2.03
N PHE A 45 2.26 9.14 1.72
CA PHE A 45 2.09 8.67 0.35
C PHE A 45 0.71 9.08 -0.18
N LYS A 46 0.71 9.82 -1.29
CA LYS A 46 -0.50 10.13 -2.05
C LYS A 46 -0.49 9.30 -3.32
N PRO A 47 -1.42 8.33 -3.50
CA PRO A 47 -1.49 7.57 -4.73
C PRO A 47 -1.72 8.50 -5.91
N ASN A 48 -0.90 8.37 -6.95
CA ASN A 48 -1.11 9.09 -8.19
C ASN A 48 -2.29 8.41 -8.91
N THR A 49 -3.35 9.16 -9.20
CA THR A 49 -4.63 8.64 -9.71
C THR A 49 -4.53 7.98 -11.10
N GLN A 50 -3.40 8.11 -11.80
CA GLN A 50 -3.17 7.52 -13.13
C GLN A 50 -3.22 5.98 -13.18
N GLY A 51 -3.13 5.29 -12.04
CA GLY A 51 -3.17 3.82 -11.96
C GLY A 51 -4.48 3.22 -11.44
N ILE A 52 -5.43 4.05 -10.98
CA ILE A 52 -6.71 3.59 -10.44
C ILE A 52 -7.67 3.47 -11.64
N LYS A 53 -7.71 2.30 -12.27
CA LYS A 53 -8.76 1.92 -13.22
C LYS A 53 -9.85 1.14 -12.50
#